data_AF-A0A940P162-F1
#
_entry.id   AF-A0A940P162-F1
#
_cell.length_a   1.000
_cell.length_b   1.000
_cell.length_c   1.000
_cell.angle_alpha   90.00
_cell.angle_beta   90.00
_cell.angle_gamma   90.00
#
_symmetry.space_group_name_H-M   'P 1'
#
loop_
_entity.id
_entity.type
_entity.pdbx_description
1 polymer ?
#
loop_
_entity_poly.entity_id
_entity_poly.type
_entity_poly.pdbx_seq_one_letter_code
_entity_poly.pdbx_strand_id
1 'polypeptide(L)' 'IDANIVALGARTIGPVMAEEIVHTFLTTGFEGGRHQRRVDKITALEQR' A
#
# COMPACT_ATOMS: atom_id res chain seq x y z
N ILE A 1 1.15 -7.85 -2.69
CA ILE A 1 0.01 -6.93 -2.76
C ILE A 1 0.59 -5.61 -3.19
N ASP A 2 -0.06 -4.93 -4.10
CA ASP A 2 0.33 -3.62 -4.61
C ASP A 2 -0.68 -2.61 -4.05
N ALA A 3 -0.26 -1.82 -3.07
CA ALA A 3 -1.16 -0.91 -2.37
C ALA A 3 -1.19 0.44 -3.11
N ASN A 4 -2.38 0.87 -3.52
CA ASN A 4 -2.58 2.14 -4.24
C ASN A 4 -3.04 3.29 -3.32
N ILE A 5 -3.40 2.99 -2.08
CA ILE A 5 -3.86 3.96 -1.08
C ILE A 5 -3.21 3.64 0.27
N VAL A 6 -2.79 4.70 0.98
CA VAL A 6 -2.39 4.65 2.39
C VAL A 6 -3.35 5.49 3.23
N ALA A 7 -3.81 4.96 4.36
CA ALA A 7 -4.66 5.66 5.31
C ALA A 7 -3.89 5.86 6.63
N LEU A 8 -3.87 7.10 7.13
CA LEU A 8 -3.14 7.48 8.34
C LEU A 8 -4.08 8.01 9.41
N GLY A 9 -3.89 7.55 10.65
CA GLY A 9 -4.69 7.98 11.79
C GLY A 9 -4.14 9.26 12.41
N ALA A 10 -4.84 10.39 12.22
CA ALA A 10 -4.40 11.69 12.72
C ALA A 10 -4.23 11.78 14.25
N ARG A 11 -4.91 10.93 15.02
CA ARG A 11 -4.78 10.85 16.50
C ARG A 11 -3.72 9.86 16.97
N THR A 12 -3.18 9.06 16.06
CA THR A 12 -2.27 7.95 16.36
C THR A 12 -0.86 8.21 15.86
N ILE A 13 -0.73 8.95 14.75
CA ILE A 13 0.55 9.21 14.08
C ILE A 13 0.85 10.71 14.14
N GLY A 14 2.02 11.05 14.68
CA GLY A 14 2.53 12.43 14.69
C GLY A 14 2.99 12.88 13.30
N PRO A 15 3.10 14.21 13.06
CA PRO A 15 3.33 14.77 11.73
C PRO A 15 4.62 14.28 11.07
N VAL A 16 5.73 14.22 11.82
CA VAL A 16 7.03 13.77 11.29
C VAL A 16 6.95 12.31 10.80
N MET A 17 6.36 11.43 11.60
CA MET A 17 6.18 10.03 11.22
C MET A 17 5.20 9.88 10.05
N ALA A 18 4.16 10.71 9.99
CA ALA A 18 3.24 10.72 8.86
C ALA A 18 3.96 11.11 7.55
N GLU A 19 4.84 12.12 7.59
CA GLU A 19 5.67 12.52 6.44
C GLU A 19 6.60 11.39 5.99
N GLU A 20 7.28 10.71 6.91
CA GLU A 20 8.16 9.58 6.60
C GLU A 20 7.39 8.40 5.97
N ILE A 21 6.18 8.10 6.49
CA ILE A 21 5.33 7.06 5.93
C ILE A 21 4.89 7.43 4.50
N VAL A 22 4.44 8.67 4.30
CA VAL A 22 4.01 9.15 2.98
C VAL A 22 5.18 9.11 1.99
N HIS A 23 6.35 9.59 2.39
CA HIS A 23 7.55 9.53 1.56
C HIS A 23 7.87 8.09 1.16
N THR A 24 7.96 7.18 2.13
CA THR A 24 8.26 5.77 1.89
C THR A 24 7.21 5.13 0.97
N PHE A 25 5.93 5.41 1.19
CA PHE A 25 4.83 4.88 0.38
C PHE A 25 4.93 5.34 -1.08
N LEU A 26 5.27 6.60 -1.32
CA LEU A 26 5.39 7.16 -2.67
C LEU A 26 6.67 6.73 -3.40
N THR A 27 7.76 6.46 -2.69
CA THR A 27 9.05 6.13 -3.30
C THR A 27 9.32 4.64 -3.42
N THR A 28 8.62 3.80 -2.66
CA THR A 28 8.83 2.35 -2.68
C THR A 28 8.11 1.73 -3.87
N GLY A 29 8.88 1.19 -4.81
CA GLY A 29 8.33 0.47 -5.95
C GLY A 29 7.75 -0.90 -5.58
N PHE A 30 6.81 -1.37 -6.39
CA PHE A 30 6.26 -2.72 -6.23
C PHE A 30 7.20 -3.78 -6.84
N GLU A 31 7.59 -4.78 -6.05
CA GLU A 31 8.51 -5.84 -6.47
C GLU A 31 7.90 -6.85 -7.47
N GLY A 32 6.57 -6.95 -7.55
CA GLY A 32 5.91 -7.92 -8.44
C GLY A 32 6.22 -9.39 -8.10
N GLY A 33 6.43 -10.20 -9.14
CA GLY A 33 6.76 -11.63 -9.01
C GLY A 33 5.72 -12.44 -8.23
N ARG A 34 6.13 -13.08 -7.13
CA ARG A 34 5.21 -13.87 -6.29
C ARG A 34 4.08 -13.03 -5.69
N HIS A 35 4.29 -11.71 -5.55
CA HIS A 35 3.31 -10.80 -5.00
C HIS A 35 2.21 -10.44 -6.00
N GLN A 36 2.49 -10.47 -7.30
CA GLN A 36 1.50 -10.27 -8.36
C GLN A 36 0.41 -11.35 -8.30
N ARG A 37 0.81 -12.62 -8.14
CA ARG A 37 -0.13 -13.75 -8.01
C ARG A 37 -1.15 -13.59 -6.88
N ARG A 38 -0.83 -12.80 -5.85
CA ARG A 38 -1.77 -12.51 -4.74
C ARG A 38 -2.72 -11.37 -5.11
N VAL A 39 -2.22 -10.35 -5.82
CA VAL A 39 -3.05 -9.26 -6.37
C VAL A 39 -4.08 -9.83 -7.34
N ASP A 40 -3.66 -10.69 -8.26
CA ASP A 40 -4.56 -11.31 -9.25
C ASP A 40 -5.71 -12.09 -8.60
N LYS A 41 -5.46 -12.74 -7.45
CA LYS A 41 -6.51 -13.43 -6.68
C LYS A 41 -7.52 -12.47 -6.07
N ILE A 42 -7.08 -11.31 -5.59
CA ILE A 42 -7.96 -10.28 -5.04
C ILE A 42 -8.81 -9.70 -6.18
N THR A 43 -8.20 -9.33 -7.30
CA THR A 43 -8.91 -8.83 -8.49
C THR A 43 -9.92 -9.85 -9.03
N ALA A 44 -9.58 -11.15 -9.03
CA ALA A 44 -10.51 -12.20 -9.44
C ALA A 44 -11.72 -12.35 -8.50
N LEU A 45 -11.59 -11.98 -7.21
CA LEU A 45 -12.73 -11.93 -6.28
C LEU A 45 -13.61 -10.70 -6.52
N GLU A 46 -13.02 -9.57 -6.92
CA GLU A 46 -13.74 -8.33 -7.24
C GLU A 46 -14.57 -8.43 -8.54
N GLN A 47 -14.17 -9.31 -9.46
CA GLN A 47 -14.85 -9.54 -10.75
C GLN A 47 -15.98 -10.57 -10.70
N ARG A 48 -16.28 -11.10 -9.51
CA ARG A 48 -17.41 -12.01 -9.27
C ARG A 48 -18.64 -11.24 -8.80
#